data_AF-A0A7L7VXR4-F1
#
_entry.id   AF-A0A7L7VXR4-F1
#
_cell.length_a   1.000
_cell.length_b   1.000
_cell.length_c   1.000
_cell.angle_alpha   90.00
_cell.angle_beta   90.00
_cell.angle_gamma   90.00
#
_symmetry.space_group_name_H-M   'P 1'
#
loop_
_entity.id
_entity.type
_entity.pdbx_description
1 polymer ?
#
loop_
_entity_poly.entity_id
_entity_poly.type
_entity_poly.pdbx_seq_one_letter_code
_entity_poly.pdbx_strand_id
1 'polypeptide(L)'
;MILTNGQVWQAYHLTGGLPVIVNLAFEIDLLGPEPLEEKADKMFFLHREALKRRRIDELWKHRAATSPDALLDIILSDSVLDVIRKEIKRNTGITTTVQTLAAVIRTEIVDPKLRNR
;
A
#
# COMPACT_ATOMS: atom_id res chain seq x y z
N MET A 1 1.69 11.15 17.30
CA MET A 1 1.07 10.86 18.60
C MET A 1 0.97 9.35 18.73
N ILE A 2 1.35 8.75 19.86
CA ILE A 2 1.37 7.29 20.06
C ILE A 2 0.27 6.96 21.07
N LEU A 3 -0.61 6.01 20.75
CA LEU A 3 -1.65 5.46 21.63
C LEU A 3 -1.24 4.02 21.97
N THR A 4 -1.20 3.65 23.26
CA THR A 4 -0.75 2.30 23.67
C THR A 4 -1.69 1.73 24.74
N ASN A 5 -2.36 0.61 24.43
CA ASN A 5 -2.54 -0.42 25.45
C ASN A 5 -1.23 -1.22 25.43
N GLY A 6 -0.60 -1.54 26.57
CA GLY A 6 0.81 -2.03 26.59
C GLY A 6 1.12 -3.29 25.75
N GLN A 7 0.13 -3.91 25.11
CA GLN A 7 0.23 -5.04 24.20
C GLN A 7 0.35 -4.61 22.73
N VAL A 8 -0.58 -3.79 22.21
CA VAL A 8 -0.63 -3.44 20.79
C VAL A 8 -0.08 -2.04 20.59
N TRP A 9 1.01 -1.95 19.82
CA TRP A 9 1.69 -0.72 19.53
C TRP A 9 1.47 -0.34 18.07
N GLN A 10 0.88 0.84 17.86
CA GLN A 10 0.58 1.36 16.54
C GLN A 10 1.35 2.67 16.31
N ALA A 11 2.01 2.76 15.16
CA ALA A 11 2.63 3.99 14.69
C ALA A 11 1.85 4.53 13.50
N TYR A 12 1.47 5.80 13.54
CA TYR A 12 0.71 6.46 12.47
C TYR A 12 1.54 7.52 11.76
N HIS A 13 1.45 7.54 10.43
CA HIS A 13 1.92 8.65 9.61
C HIS A 13 0.79 9.66 9.44
N LEU A 14 1.08 10.92 9.77
CA LEU A 14 0.15 12.03 9.65
C LEU A 14 0.54 12.88 8.45
N THR A 15 -0.33 12.97 7.45
CA THR A 15 -0.15 13.89 6.33
C THR A 15 -0.94 15.16 6.62
N GLY A 16 -0.25 16.30 6.59
CA GLY A 16 -0.87 17.61 6.81
C GLY A 16 -1.96 17.95 5.76
N GLY A 17 -2.93 18.76 6.16
CA GLY A 17 -4.09 19.15 5.36
C GLY A 17 -5.32 19.37 6.24
N LEU A 18 -6.42 19.88 5.66
CA LEU A 18 -7.74 19.85 6.27
C LEU A 18 -8.67 19.02 5.36
N PRO A 19 -9.08 17.81 5.77
CA PRO A 19 -8.75 17.12 7.03
C PRO A 19 -7.32 16.54 7.04
N VAL A 20 -6.78 16.30 8.24
CA VAL A 20 -5.53 15.56 8.42
C VAL A 20 -5.75 14.10 8.02
N ILE A 21 -4.90 13.57 7.15
CA ILE A 21 -4.96 12.17 6.74
C ILE A 21 -4.12 11.34 7.71
N VAL A 22 -4.73 10.32 8.31
CA VAL A 22 -4.10 9.44 9.30
C VAL A 22 -3.96 8.04 8.71
N ASN A 23 -2.72 7.57 8.54
CA ASN A 23 -2.42 6.26 7.99
C ASN A 23 -1.64 5.42 8.99
N LEU A 24 -2.02 4.17 9.21
CA LEU A 24 -1.25 3.23 10.04
C LEU A 24 0.06 2.88 9.31
N ALA A 25 1.20 3.26 9.86
CA ALA A 25 2.52 2.95 9.31
C ALA A 25 2.89 1.50 9.62
N PHE A 26 2.74 1.08 10.87
CA PHE A 26 2.86 -0.32 11.28
C PHE A 26 2.14 -0.55 12.62
N GLU A 27 1.88 -1.83 12.90
CA GLU A 27 1.35 -2.34 14.15
C GLU A 27 2.20 -3.51 14.63
N ILE A 28 2.34 -3.64 15.95
CA ILE A 28 3.03 -4.72 16.63
C ILE A 28 2.17 -5.19 17.79
N ASP A 29 1.76 -6.46 17.78
CA ASP A 29 1.27 -7.12 18.99
C ASP A 29 2.48 -7.75 19.72
N LEU A 30 2.87 -7.16 20.85
CA LEU A 30 3.99 -7.64 21.64
C LEU A 30 3.75 -9.06 22.19
N LEU A 31 2.49 -9.41 22.45
CA LEU A 31 2.07 -10.72 22.97
C LEU A 31 1.55 -11.66 21.86
N GLY A 32 1.57 -11.21 20.60
CA GLY A 32 1.15 -11.97 19.44
C GLY A 32 2.05 -13.18 19.12
N PRO A 33 1.63 -14.06 18.19
CA PRO A 33 2.37 -15.28 17.85
C PRO A 33 3.61 -15.04 16.98
N GLU A 34 3.83 -13.81 16.48
CA GLU A 34 4.96 -13.51 15.59
C GLU A 34 6.32 -13.73 16.27
N PRO A 35 7.36 -14.14 15.50
CA PRO A 35 8.72 -14.28 16.01
C PRO A 35 9.26 -13.01 16.66
N LEU A 36 10.14 -13.18 17.65
CA LEU A 36 10.74 -12.06 18.36
C LEU A 36 11.57 -11.17 17.41
N GLU A 37 12.26 -11.76 16.43
CA GLU A 37 13.05 -11.00 15.45
C GLU A 37 12.15 -10.05 14.64
N GLU A 38 11.00 -10.53 14.16
CA GLU A 38 10.06 -9.69 13.41
C GLU A 38 9.50 -8.54 14.26
N LYS A 39 9.21 -8.80 15.54
CA LYS A 39 8.76 -7.77 16.48
C LYS A 39 9.86 -6.73 16.71
N ALA A 40 11.11 -7.17 16.91
CA ALA A 40 12.26 -6.30 17.11
C ALA A 40 12.53 -5.41 15.88
N ASP A 41 12.44 -5.97 14.68
CA ASP A 41 12.62 -5.24 13.42
C ASP A 41 11.56 -4.14 13.24
N LYS A 42 10.30 -4.43 13.58
CA LYS A 42 9.24 -3.40 13.56
C LYS A 42 9.46 -2.34 14.65
N MET A 43 9.88 -2.74 15.85
CA MET A 43 10.18 -1.79 16.94
C MET A 43 11.39 -0.91 16.66
N PHE A 44 12.35 -1.36 15.84
CA PHE A 44 13.51 -0.58 15.44
C PHE A 44 13.13 0.79 14.87
N PHE A 45 11.99 0.90 14.17
CA PHE A 45 11.53 2.18 13.62
C PHE A 45 11.15 3.21 14.69
N LEU A 46 10.89 2.79 15.94
CA LEU A 46 10.67 3.67 17.09
C LEU A 46 11.97 4.06 17.80
N HIS A 47 13.09 3.41 17.48
CA HIS A 47 14.38 3.71 18.10
C HIS A 47 14.83 5.13 17.76
N ARG A 48 15.45 5.82 18.74
CA ARG A 48 15.88 7.23 18.62
C ARG A 48 16.69 7.50 17.35
N GLU A 49 17.63 6.62 17.01
CA GLU A 49 18.48 6.80 15.84
C GLU A 49 17.71 6.60 14.52
N ALA A 50 16.73 5.69 14.49
CA ALA A 50 15.86 5.48 13.34
C ALA A 50 14.97 6.70 13.09
N LEU A 51 14.43 7.30 14.17
CA LEU A 51 13.67 8.55 14.09
C LEU A 51 14.54 9.72 13.62
N LYS A 52 15.75 9.87 14.18
CA LYS A 52 16.71 10.92 13.77
C LYS A 52 17.06 10.83 12.28
N ARG A 53 17.18 9.61 11.75
CA ARG A 53 17.46 9.33 10.34
C ARG A 53 16.22 9.23 9.45
N ARG A 54 15.02 9.50 9.98
CA ARG A 54 13.75 9.43 9.23
C ARG A 54 13.49 8.07 8.55
N ARG A 55 13.96 6.97 9.16
CA ARG A 55 13.77 5.61 8.60
C ARG A 55 12.30 5.20 8.53
N ILE A 56 11.46 5.74 9.42
CA ILE A 56 10.00 5.53 9.39
C ILE A 56 9.36 6.18 8.15
N ASP A 57 9.89 7.31 7.68
CA ASP A 57 9.40 7.98 6.47
C ASP A 57 9.74 7.16 5.22
N GLU A 58 10.91 6.52 5.19
CA GLU A 58 11.30 5.61 4.11
C GLU A 58 10.38 4.38 4.06
N LEU A 59 10.13 3.77 5.22
CA LEU A 59 9.19 2.65 5.35
C LEU A 59 7.80 3.07 4.85
N TRP A 60 7.33 4.25 5.25
CA TRP A 60 6.04 4.78 4.80
C TRP A 60 6.02 5.02 3.30
N LYS A 61 7.04 5.67 2.72
CA LYS A 61 7.12 5.91 1.26
C LYS A 61 7.04 4.61 0.47
N HIS A 62 7.77 3.59 0.92
CA HIS A 62 7.72 2.28 0.30
C HIS A 62 6.31 1.68 0.38
N ARG A 63 5.70 1.65 1.58
CA ARG A 63 4.34 1.13 1.76
C ARG A 63 3.29 1.89 0.97
N ALA A 64 3.41 3.22 0.89
CA ALA A 64 2.50 4.07 0.14
C ALA A 64 2.61 3.77 -1.37
N ALA A 65 3.83 3.67 -1.90
CA ALA A 65 4.09 3.35 -3.29
C ALA A 65 3.62 1.93 -3.68
N THR A 66 3.64 0.98 -2.73
CA THR A 66 3.16 -0.40 -2.94
C THR A 66 1.76 -0.65 -2.37
N SER A 67 1.02 0.40 -2.05
CA SER A 67 -0.36 0.25 -1.55
C SER A 67 -1.27 -0.27 -2.67
N PRO A 68 -2.36 -1.00 -2.34
CA PRO A 68 -3.29 -1.49 -3.35
C PRO A 68 -3.82 -0.39 -4.27
N ASP A 69 -4.13 0.79 -3.73
CA ASP A 69 -4.58 1.95 -4.50
C ASP A 69 -3.48 2.45 -5.45
N ALA A 70 -2.25 2.65 -4.96
CA ALA A 70 -1.15 3.14 -5.79
C ALA A 70 -0.80 2.16 -6.91
N LEU A 71 -0.82 0.86 -6.62
CA LEU A 71 -0.60 -0.17 -7.63
C LEU A 71 -1.75 -0.22 -8.64
N LEU A 72 -2.99 -0.07 -8.19
CA LEU A 72 -4.16 -0.04 -9.07
C LEU A 72 -4.10 1.16 -10.03
N ASP A 73 -3.73 2.34 -9.54
CA ASP A 73 -3.52 3.53 -10.38
C ASP A 73 -2.46 3.28 -11.47
N ILE A 74 -1.37 2.61 -11.11
CA ILE A 74 -0.33 2.23 -12.08
C ILE A 74 -0.87 1.22 -13.09
N ILE A 75 -1.58 0.19 -12.64
CA ILE A 75 -2.17 -0.85 -13.51
C ILE A 75 -3.17 -0.24 -14.49
N LEU A 76 -3.94 0.76 -14.04
CA LEU A 76 -4.95 1.46 -14.84
C LEU A 76 -4.38 2.61 -15.69
N SER A 77 -3.07 2.86 -15.63
CA SER A 77 -2.43 3.85 -16.49
C SER A 77 -2.46 3.42 -17.97
N ASP A 78 -2.56 4.39 -18.88
CA ASP A 78 -2.65 4.12 -20.32
C ASP A 78 -1.47 3.29 -20.84
N SER A 79 -0.27 3.52 -20.32
CA SER A 79 0.94 2.79 -20.73
C SER A 79 0.87 1.33 -20.33
N VAL A 80 0.44 1.01 -19.10
CA VAL A 80 0.33 -0.37 -18.62
C VAL A 80 -0.85 -1.08 -19.28
N LEU A 81 -2.00 -0.42 -19.41
CA LEU A 81 -3.15 -0.99 -20.11
C LEU A 81 -2.86 -1.26 -21.58
N ASP A 82 -2.08 -0.42 -22.26
CA ASP A 82 -1.66 -0.68 -23.64
C ASP A 82 -0.72 -1.89 -23.75
N VAL A 83 0.19 -2.06 -22.78
CA VAL A 83 1.03 -3.27 -22.69
C VAL A 83 0.16 -4.52 -22.48
N ILE A 84 -0.78 -4.49 -21.52
CA ILE A 84 -1.71 -5.61 -21.29
C ILE A 84 -2.51 -5.92 -22.55
N ARG A 85 -3.03 -4.91 -23.24
CA ARG A 85 -3.77 -5.05 -24.50
C ARG A 85 -2.94 -5.74 -25.59
N LYS A 86 -1.68 -5.32 -25.77
CA LYS A 86 -0.75 -5.90 -26.74
C LYS A 86 -0.43 -7.36 -26.40
N GLU A 87 -0.22 -7.67 -25.13
CA GLU A 87 0.03 -9.02 -24.63
C GLU A 87 -1.16 -9.95 -24.88
N ILE A 88 -2.39 -9.50 -24.60
CA ILE A 88 -3.61 -10.27 -24.90
C ILE A 88 -3.70 -10.55 -26.40
N LYS A 89 -3.50 -9.55 -27.26
CA LYS A 89 -3.53 -9.75 -28.72
C LYS A 89 -2.46 -10.73 -29.18
N ARG A 90 -1.25 -10.65 -28.64
CA ARG A 90 -0.15 -11.56 -28.99
C ARG A 90 -0.46 -13.00 -28.61
N ASN A 91 -1.03 -13.22 -27.43
CA ASN A 91 -1.21 -14.57 -26.88
C ASN A 91 -2.51 -15.24 -27.33
N THR A 92 -3.54 -14.45 -27.68
CA THR A 92 -4.88 -14.97 -27.99
C THR A 92 -5.38 -14.61 -29.39
N GLY A 93 -4.75 -13.65 -30.08
CA GLY A 93 -5.23 -13.09 -31.35
C GLY A 93 -6.41 -12.11 -31.20
N ILE A 94 -6.99 -11.96 -30.00
CA ILE A 94 -8.17 -11.13 -29.77
C ILE A 94 -7.78 -9.65 -29.69
N THR A 95 -8.52 -8.80 -30.38
CA THR A 95 -8.37 -7.34 -30.27
C THR A 95 -9.33 -6.81 -29.21
N THR A 96 -8.79 -6.10 -28.23
CA THR A 96 -9.55 -5.43 -27.17
C THR A 96 -9.14 -3.95 -27.05
N THR A 97 -9.86 -3.18 -26.24
CA THR A 97 -9.59 -1.76 -25.99
C THR A 97 -9.11 -1.53 -24.56
N VAL A 98 -8.35 -0.45 -24.37
CA VAL A 98 -7.87 0.00 -23.05
C VAL A 98 -9.05 0.26 -22.10
N GLN A 99 -10.16 0.80 -22.62
CA GLN A 99 -11.38 1.11 -21.87
C GLN A 99 -12.07 -0.17 -21.36
N THR A 100 -12.19 -1.19 -22.22
CA THR A 100 -12.74 -2.50 -21.82
C THR A 100 -11.89 -3.15 -20.74
N LEU A 101 -10.56 -3.11 -20.89
CA LEU A 101 -9.65 -3.66 -19.88
C LEU A 101 -9.75 -2.93 -18.54
N ALA A 102 -9.77 -1.60 -18.56
CA ALA A 102 -9.94 -0.80 -17.35
C ALA A 102 -11.26 -1.10 -16.64
N ALA A 103 -12.34 -1.29 -17.39
CA ALA A 103 -13.64 -1.66 -16.85
C ALA A 103 -13.57 -3.02 -16.15
N VAL A 104 -13.11 -4.06 -16.84
CA VAL A 104 -12.96 -5.42 -16.29
C VAL A 104 -12.10 -5.44 -15.04
N ILE A 105 -10.95 -4.75 -15.05
CA ILE A 105 -10.07 -4.66 -13.88
C ILE A 105 -10.84 -4.07 -12.70
N ARG A 106 -11.53 -2.94 -12.89
CA ARG A 106 -12.31 -2.29 -11.81
C ARG A 106 -13.51 -3.11 -11.33
N THR A 107 -14.20 -3.83 -12.22
CA THR A 107 -15.49 -4.47 -11.90
C THR A 107 -15.38 -5.94 -11.53
N GLU A 108 -14.38 -6.65 -12.03
CA GLU A 108 -14.27 -8.11 -11.89
C GLU A 108 -13.04 -8.54 -11.09
N ILE A 109 -11.96 -7.75 -11.08
CA ILE A 109 -10.71 -8.11 -10.40
C ILE A 109 -10.58 -7.39 -9.05
N VAL A 110 -10.92 -6.10 -9.01
CA VAL A 110 -10.68 -5.25 -7.85
C VAL A 110 -11.77 -5.42 -6.79
N ASP A 111 -11.34 -5.56 -5.52
CA ASP A 111 -12.22 -5.58 -4.34
C ASP A 111 -13.14 -4.33 -4.36
N PRO A 112 -14.45 -4.46 -4.10
CA PRO A 112 -15.38 -3.33 -4.03
C PRO A 112 -14.88 -2.10 -3.26
N LYS A 113 -14.07 -2.31 -2.20
CA LYS A 113 -13.50 -1.22 -1.38
C LYS A 113 -12.53 -0.31 -2.14
N LEU A 114 -11.92 -0.80 -3.21
CA LEU A 114 -10.93 -0.09 -4.02
C LEU A 114 -11.54 0.52 -5.31
N ARG A 115 -12.86 0.41 -5.52
CA ARG A 115 -13.54 0.87 -6.76
C ARG A 115 -13.95 2.34 -6.76
N ASN A 116 -14.15 2.94 -5.60
CA ASN A 116 -14.79 4.25 -5.44
C ASN A 116 -13.77 5.39 -5.28
N ARG A 117 -12.95 5.62 -6.30
CA ARG A 117 -12.17 6.86 -6.46
C ARG A 117 -12.31 7.42 -7.87
#